data_AF-A0A8T1RXV8-F1
#
_entry.id   AF-A0A8T1RXV8-F1
#
_cell.length_a   1.000
_cell.length_b   1.000
_cell.length_c   1.000
_cell.angle_alpha   90.00
_cell.angle_beta   90.00
_cell.angle_gamma   90.00
#
_symmetry.space_group_name_H-M   'P 1'
#
loop_
_entity.id
_entity.type
_entity.pdbx_description
1 polymer ?
#
loop_
_entity_poly.entity_id
_entity_poly.type
_entity_poly.pdbx_seq_one_letter_code
_entity_poly.pdbx_strand_id
1 'polypeptide(L)'
;VEQFHKRPGESGPQTDSYVGRTIMLVNCCPPFREYVEQLTQFGHPESDAPRRQASAALDKVTQLCNRVLAQQLFEELRPYFHKLMKRKWLTSSESFDAIVTLLTDYAQTLRKMQPEPYKALVNEVHRRVLVEYLRPLLQVRLVCSSTKMRGKVAARLQDEGRQLQELFGQLKSTSSWLNAAVPHLAEILRLEDTPSIQMEVGVLVRDFPDVRRKHVAALLDVRGLRAQAQRQEILAVVKDLELSEAEAPLCREQAFFAEIPATREVRCFPGALPRLPPAHLACLGWLRWGCLGPAPDAGQPQPGEPEAQV
;
A
#
# COMPACT_ATOMS: atom_id res chain seq x y z
N VAL A 1 -7.84 -19.67 18.05
CA VAL A 1 -7.42 -18.40 17.39
C VAL A 1 -8.20 -18.14 16.11
N GLU A 2 -8.17 -19.03 15.11
CA GLU A 2 -8.92 -18.81 13.87
C GLU A 2 -10.43 -18.62 14.08
N GLN A 3 -11.07 -19.44 14.92
CA GLN A 3 -12.49 -19.28 15.25
C GLN A 3 -12.79 -17.98 16.01
N PHE A 4 -11.86 -17.52 16.86
CA PHE A 4 -11.98 -16.25 17.59
C PHE A 4 -11.98 -15.05 16.64
N HIS A 5 -11.21 -15.11 15.55
CA HIS A 5 -11.15 -14.05 14.54
C HIS A 5 -12.20 -14.19 13.41
N LYS A 6 -12.98 -15.28 13.35
CA LYS A 6 -14.04 -15.49 12.33
C LYS A 6 -15.36 -14.77 12.63
N ARG A 7 -15.59 -14.33 13.88
CA ARG A 7 -16.83 -13.64 14.29
C ARG A 7 -16.53 -12.36 15.09
N PRO A 8 -15.91 -11.35 14.47
CA PRO A 8 -15.76 -10.04 15.10
C PRO A 8 -17.13 -9.33 15.12
N GLY A 9 -18.03 -9.70 16.05
CA GLY A 9 -19.30 -8.98 16.23
C GLY A 9 -20.52 -9.76 16.71
N GLU A 10 -20.55 -11.10 16.67
CA GLU A 10 -21.78 -11.83 17.04
C GLU A 10 -22.05 -11.89 18.56
N SER A 11 -21.06 -11.57 19.40
CA SER A 11 -21.23 -11.24 20.84
C SER A 11 -19.90 -10.65 21.37
N GLY A 12 -19.38 -9.60 20.72
CA GLY A 12 -18.01 -9.10 20.95
C GLY A 12 -17.95 -7.89 21.88
N PRO A 13 -16.96 -7.79 22.80
CA PRO A 13 -16.78 -6.60 23.62
C PRO A 13 -16.24 -5.42 22.79
N GLN A 14 -16.23 -4.20 23.36
CA GLN A 14 -15.69 -2.97 22.77
C GLN A 14 -14.33 -3.19 22.06
N THR A 15 -14.04 -2.45 20.99
CA THR A 15 -12.82 -2.55 20.16
C THR A 15 -11.53 -2.63 21.00
N ASP A 16 -11.44 -1.84 22.06
CA ASP A 16 -10.30 -1.84 22.99
C ASP A 16 -10.14 -3.16 23.74
N SER A 17 -11.25 -3.80 24.09
CA SER A 17 -11.28 -5.13 24.72
C SER A 17 -10.85 -6.22 23.74
N TYR A 18 -11.17 -6.08 22.46
CA TYR A 18 -10.76 -7.03 21.42
C TYR A 18 -9.26 -6.93 21.08
N VAL A 19 -8.73 -5.70 20.95
CA VAL A 19 -7.29 -5.46 20.76
C VAL A 19 -6.52 -6.00 21.96
N GLY A 20 -6.96 -5.70 23.19
CA GLY A 20 -6.35 -6.21 24.41
C GLY A 20 -6.31 -7.74 24.48
N ARG A 21 -7.42 -8.43 24.13
CA ARG A 21 -7.46 -9.90 24.06
C ARG A 21 -6.51 -10.45 23.00
N THR A 22 -6.40 -9.79 21.85
CA THR A 22 -5.49 -10.21 20.77
C THR A 22 -4.02 -10.07 21.19
N ILE A 23 -3.66 -8.99 21.89
CA ILE A 23 -2.33 -8.81 22.48
C ILE A 23 -2.05 -9.88 23.54
N MET A 24 -3.03 -10.21 24.40
CA MET A 24 -2.85 -11.29 25.37
C MET A 24 -2.56 -12.64 24.71
N LEU A 25 -3.31 -12.97 23.65
CA LEU A 25 -3.09 -14.21 22.89
C LEU A 25 -1.69 -14.27 22.27
N VAL A 26 -1.22 -13.17 21.67
CA VAL A 26 0.09 -13.13 21.03
C VAL A 26 1.22 -13.21 22.06
N ASN A 27 1.03 -12.59 23.23
CA ASN A 27 2.01 -12.59 24.31
C ASN A 27 2.22 -13.95 24.96
N CYS A 28 1.28 -14.88 24.81
CA CYS A 28 1.47 -16.26 25.23
C CYS A 28 2.49 -17.00 24.36
N CYS A 29 2.74 -16.58 23.11
CA CYS A 29 3.55 -17.36 22.17
C CYS A 29 5.03 -17.48 22.58
N PRO A 30 5.74 -16.40 22.98
CA PRO A 30 7.13 -16.51 23.43
C PRO A 30 7.36 -17.45 24.62
N PRO A 31 6.61 -17.37 25.76
CA PRO A 31 6.84 -18.28 26.87
C PRO A 31 6.50 -19.74 26.53
N PHE A 32 5.49 -19.99 25.69
CA PHE A 32 5.23 -21.35 25.19
C PHE A 32 6.38 -21.87 24.32
N ARG A 33 7.01 -21.01 23.52
CA ARG A 33 8.18 -21.39 22.71
C ARG A 33 9.37 -21.75 23.62
N GLU A 34 9.68 -20.91 24.60
CA GLU A 34 10.74 -21.18 25.57
C GLU A 34 10.49 -22.50 26.32
N TYR A 35 9.26 -22.76 26.73
CA TYR A 35 8.89 -24.01 27.40
C TYR A 35 9.10 -25.23 26.49
N VAL A 36 8.66 -25.16 25.22
CA VAL A 36 8.88 -26.24 24.24
C VAL A 36 10.37 -26.50 24.00
N GLU A 37 11.19 -25.45 23.90
CA GLU A 37 12.65 -25.59 23.76
C GLU A 37 13.28 -26.20 25.02
N GLN A 38 12.83 -25.81 26.22
CA GLN A 38 13.31 -26.43 27.47
C GLN A 38 12.98 -27.93 27.54
N LEU A 39 11.78 -28.35 27.14
CA LEU A 39 11.41 -29.76 27.12
C LEU A 39 12.34 -30.60 26.23
N THR A 40 12.91 -30.01 25.19
CA THR A 40 13.81 -30.72 24.27
C THR A 40 15.19 -30.96 24.85
N GLN A 41 15.61 -30.15 25.84
CA GLN A 41 16.84 -30.38 26.60
C GLN A 41 16.76 -31.64 27.47
N PHE A 42 15.55 -32.11 27.78
CA PHE A 42 15.29 -33.29 28.60
C PHE A 42 14.74 -34.49 27.78
N GLY A 43 14.60 -34.35 26.46
CA GLY A 43 13.88 -35.30 25.59
C GLY A 43 14.76 -36.21 24.72
N HIS A 44 14.20 -37.36 24.28
CA HIS A 44 14.78 -38.26 23.28
C HIS A 44 14.84 -37.61 21.86
N PRO A 45 15.72 -38.06 20.95
CA PRO A 45 15.85 -37.52 19.58
C PRO A 45 14.59 -37.59 18.70
N GLU A 46 13.57 -38.34 19.09
CA GLU A 46 12.25 -38.35 18.42
C GLU A 46 11.37 -37.11 18.72
N SER A 47 11.81 -36.23 19.62
CA SER A 47 11.09 -35.01 20.01
C SER A 47 11.14 -33.86 18.99
N ASP A 48 11.95 -33.98 17.94
CA ASP A 48 12.17 -32.92 16.94
C ASP A 48 10.94 -32.63 16.05
N ALA A 49 10.15 -33.65 15.71
CA ALA A 49 8.96 -33.46 14.89
C ALA A 49 7.84 -32.73 15.68
N PRO A 50 7.47 -33.15 16.91
CA PRO A 50 6.55 -32.40 17.76
C PRO A 50 7.02 -30.96 18.06
N ARG A 51 8.33 -30.76 18.30
CA ARG A 51 8.92 -29.43 18.51
C ARG A 51 8.66 -28.51 17.32
N ARG A 52 9.03 -28.94 16.11
CA ARG A 52 8.80 -28.17 14.88
C ARG A 52 7.31 -27.87 14.66
N GLN A 53 6.44 -28.83 14.95
CA GLN A 53 4.99 -28.65 14.83
C GLN A 53 4.47 -27.60 15.82
N ALA A 54 4.93 -27.62 17.08
CA ALA A 54 4.58 -26.63 18.09
C ALA A 54 5.08 -25.23 17.70
N SER A 55 6.34 -25.09 17.26
CA SER A 55 6.88 -23.82 16.77
C SER A 55 6.08 -23.27 15.61
N ALA A 56 5.76 -24.09 14.61
CA ALA A 56 4.97 -23.68 13.46
C ALA A 56 3.53 -23.26 13.85
N ALA A 57 2.93 -23.93 14.84
CA ALA A 57 1.62 -23.53 15.37
C ALA A 57 1.66 -22.17 16.07
N LEU A 58 2.69 -21.91 16.88
CA LEU A 58 2.90 -20.62 17.57
C LEU A 58 3.21 -19.49 16.57
N ASP A 59 3.99 -19.77 15.52
CA ASP A 59 4.23 -18.83 14.41
C ASP A 59 2.92 -18.45 13.74
N LYS A 60 2.07 -19.44 13.44
CA LYS A 60 0.76 -19.22 12.84
C LYS A 60 -0.13 -18.34 13.73
N VAL A 61 -0.14 -18.57 15.05
CA VAL A 61 -0.89 -17.72 15.99
C VAL A 61 -0.38 -16.30 15.96
N THR A 62 0.94 -16.12 16.02
CA THR A 62 1.58 -14.79 16.01
C THR A 62 1.27 -14.04 14.72
N GLN A 63 1.41 -14.70 13.56
CA GLN A 63 1.09 -14.13 12.26
C GLN A 63 -0.38 -13.75 12.14
N LEU A 64 -1.31 -14.59 12.61
CA LEU A 64 -2.75 -14.29 12.57
C LEU A 64 -3.11 -13.10 13.46
N CYS A 65 -2.62 -13.06 14.70
CA CYS A 65 -2.88 -11.96 15.61
C CYS A 65 -2.29 -10.65 15.08
N ASN A 66 -1.04 -10.66 14.62
CA ASN A 66 -0.40 -9.48 14.02
C ASN A 66 -1.16 -9.00 12.78
N ARG A 67 -1.62 -9.92 11.92
CA ARG A 67 -2.43 -9.56 10.75
C ARG A 67 -3.74 -8.88 11.14
N VAL A 68 -4.44 -9.40 12.14
CA VAL A 68 -5.72 -8.82 12.61
C VAL A 68 -5.49 -7.43 13.21
N LEU A 69 -4.47 -7.29 14.05
CA LEU A 69 -4.06 -6.02 14.65
C LEU A 69 -3.74 -4.98 13.56
N ALA A 70 -2.88 -5.34 12.60
CA ALA A 70 -2.58 -4.49 11.46
C ALA A 70 -3.84 -4.15 10.65
N GLN A 71 -4.72 -5.13 10.38
CA GLN A 71 -5.94 -4.87 9.62
C GLN A 71 -6.82 -3.80 10.27
N GLN A 72 -7.02 -3.85 11.59
CA GLN A 72 -7.82 -2.86 12.32
C GLN A 72 -7.22 -1.45 12.19
N LEU A 73 -5.91 -1.33 12.41
CA LEU A 73 -5.20 -0.06 12.21
C LEU A 73 -5.41 0.50 10.79
N PHE A 74 -5.28 -0.36 9.77
CA PHE A 74 -5.43 0.09 8.38
C PHE A 74 -6.87 0.39 7.98
N GLU A 75 -7.88 -0.13 8.68
CA GLU A 75 -9.28 0.29 8.50
C GLU A 75 -9.47 1.74 8.96
N GLU A 76 -8.84 2.14 10.06
CA GLU A 76 -8.86 3.52 10.58
C GLU A 76 -8.00 4.48 9.76
N LEU A 77 -6.84 4.05 9.27
CA LEU A 77 -5.96 4.87 8.43
C LEU A 77 -6.49 5.09 7.01
N ARG A 78 -7.33 4.17 6.51
CA ARG A 78 -7.86 4.17 5.15
C ARG A 78 -8.38 5.53 4.66
N PRO A 79 -9.30 6.23 5.36
CA PRO A 79 -9.83 7.51 4.89
C PRO A 79 -8.75 8.58 4.65
N TYR A 80 -7.67 8.57 5.42
CA TYR A 80 -6.60 9.56 5.31
C TYR A 80 -5.65 9.26 4.14
N PHE A 81 -5.26 7.99 3.94
CA PHE A 81 -4.53 7.58 2.74
C PHE A 81 -5.29 7.90 1.44
N HIS A 82 -6.62 7.80 1.46
CA HIS A 82 -7.45 8.16 0.30
C HIS A 82 -7.45 9.66 -0.02
N LYS A 83 -7.04 10.53 0.92
CA LYS A 83 -6.94 11.98 0.72
C LYS A 83 -5.58 12.43 0.19
N LEU A 84 -4.54 11.60 0.32
CA LEU A 84 -3.20 11.91 -0.17
C LEU A 84 -3.17 12.09 -1.69
N MET A 85 -2.27 12.96 -2.16
CA MET A 85 -2.03 13.21 -3.59
C MET A 85 -3.26 13.67 -4.39
N LYS A 86 -4.20 14.32 -3.70
CA LYS A 86 -5.34 15.03 -4.30
C LYS A 86 -5.11 16.55 -4.24
N ARG A 87 -6.06 17.33 -4.79
CA ARG A 87 -5.98 18.80 -4.91
C ARG A 87 -5.50 19.53 -3.65
N LYS A 88 -5.92 19.11 -2.45
CA LYS A 88 -5.58 19.78 -1.18
C LYS A 88 -4.25 19.33 -0.56
N TRP A 89 -3.65 18.23 -1.01
CA TRP A 89 -2.47 17.63 -0.37
C TRP A 89 -1.24 18.55 -0.37
N LEU A 90 -1.02 19.30 -1.46
CA LEU A 90 0.09 20.27 -1.54
C LEU A 90 -0.10 21.53 -0.66
N THR A 91 -1.30 21.73 -0.11
CA THR A 91 -1.66 22.92 0.68
C THR A 91 -2.04 22.61 2.12
N SER A 92 -2.22 21.33 2.46
CA SER A 92 -2.72 20.90 3.77
C SER A 92 -2.06 19.59 4.17
N SER A 93 -1.51 19.58 5.39
CA SER A 93 -0.91 18.42 6.03
C SER A 93 -1.91 17.59 6.84
N GLU A 94 -3.14 18.07 7.03
CA GLU A 94 -4.14 17.49 7.95
C GLU A 94 -4.31 15.97 7.81
N SER A 95 -4.35 15.47 6.57
CA SER A 95 -4.51 14.02 6.33
C SER A 95 -3.25 13.22 6.67
N PHE A 96 -2.06 13.79 6.45
CA PHE A 96 -0.81 13.16 6.82
C PHE A 96 -0.58 13.22 8.33
N ASP A 97 -0.86 14.37 8.96
CA ASP A 97 -0.74 14.55 10.41
C ASP A 97 -1.65 13.57 11.16
N ALA A 98 -2.89 13.37 10.68
CA ALA A 98 -3.80 12.38 11.24
C ALA A 98 -3.28 10.93 11.12
N ILE A 99 -2.57 10.58 10.04
CA ILE A 99 -1.91 9.28 9.90
C ILE A 99 -0.82 9.11 10.96
N VAL A 100 0.03 10.13 11.14
CA VAL A 100 1.11 10.11 12.15
C VAL A 100 0.54 9.99 13.55
N THR A 101 -0.50 10.75 13.89
CA THR A 101 -1.18 10.68 15.18
C THR A 101 -1.76 9.29 15.45
N LEU A 102 -2.54 8.74 14.50
CA LEU A 102 -3.13 7.40 14.65
C LEU A 102 -2.08 6.30 14.80
N LEU A 103 -0.99 6.36 14.03
CA LEU A 103 0.13 5.41 14.19
C LEU A 103 0.79 5.52 15.57
N THR A 104 0.95 6.75 16.06
CA THR A 104 1.55 7.01 17.38
C THR A 104 0.65 6.50 18.51
N ASP A 105 -0.65 6.77 18.45
CA ASP A 105 -1.64 6.31 19.42
C ASP A 105 -1.74 4.77 19.41
N TYR A 106 -1.74 4.17 18.22
CA TYR A 106 -1.73 2.72 18.10
C TYR A 106 -0.48 2.08 18.73
N ALA A 107 0.69 2.68 18.53
CA ALA A 107 1.92 2.23 19.17
C ALA A 107 1.86 2.29 20.72
N GLN A 108 1.12 3.24 21.30
CA GLN A 108 0.87 3.27 22.75
C GLN A 108 0.13 2.03 23.22
N THR A 109 -0.89 1.60 22.47
CA THR A 109 -1.68 0.41 22.76
C THR A 109 -0.84 -0.87 22.67
N LEU A 110 0.13 -0.91 21.76
CA LEU A 110 1.04 -2.03 21.58
C LEU A 110 2.15 -2.14 22.65
N ARG A 111 2.32 -1.16 23.55
CA ARG A 111 3.40 -1.18 24.57
C ARG A 111 3.41 -2.41 25.46
N LYS A 112 2.25 -3.06 25.64
CA LYS A 112 2.10 -4.27 26.48
C LYS A 112 2.49 -5.55 25.75
N MET A 113 2.84 -5.47 24.47
CA MET A 113 3.15 -6.62 23.63
C MET A 113 4.59 -7.08 23.85
N GLN A 114 4.83 -8.39 23.78
CA GLN A 114 6.16 -8.97 23.91
C GLN A 114 7.06 -8.57 22.72
N PRO A 115 8.39 -8.44 22.91
CA PRO A 115 9.30 -7.85 21.92
C PRO A 115 9.29 -8.52 20.54
N GLU A 116 9.29 -9.85 20.49
CA GLU A 116 9.35 -10.61 19.23
C GLU A 116 8.06 -10.41 18.39
N PRO A 117 6.85 -10.68 18.91
CA PRO A 117 5.60 -10.37 18.20
C PRO A 117 5.46 -8.89 17.81
N TYR A 118 5.85 -7.97 18.71
CA TYR A 118 5.81 -6.52 18.47
C TYR A 118 6.68 -6.13 17.27
N LYS A 119 7.93 -6.62 17.21
CA LYS A 119 8.86 -6.32 16.12
C LYS A 119 8.33 -6.79 14.78
N ALA A 120 7.77 -8.00 14.72
CA ALA A 120 7.15 -8.53 13.50
C ALA A 120 5.96 -7.65 13.05
N LEU A 121 5.11 -7.22 13.99
CA LEU A 121 3.98 -6.33 13.71
C LEU A 121 4.44 -4.96 13.19
N VAL A 122 5.40 -4.32 13.85
CA VAL A 122 5.91 -2.99 13.47
C VAL A 122 6.56 -3.02 12.09
N ASN A 123 7.32 -4.07 11.77
CA ASN A 123 7.93 -4.21 10.44
C ASN A 123 6.88 -4.35 9.33
N GLU A 124 5.81 -5.11 9.59
CA GLU A 124 4.67 -5.24 8.67
C GLU A 124 3.92 -3.91 8.51
N VAL A 125 3.64 -3.21 9.61
CA VAL A 125 2.99 -1.89 9.57
C VAL A 125 3.85 -0.88 8.82
N HIS A 126 5.17 -0.85 9.03
CA HIS A 126 6.09 0.03 8.31
C HIS A 126 6.01 -0.18 6.80
N ARG A 127 6.15 -1.44 6.37
CA ARG A 127 6.02 -1.81 4.95
C ARG A 127 4.68 -1.36 4.38
N ARG A 128 3.59 -1.72 5.04
CA ARG A 128 2.24 -1.44 4.54
C ARG A 128 1.90 0.05 4.55
N VAL A 129 2.41 0.84 5.50
CA VAL A 129 2.24 2.30 5.51
C VAL A 129 2.92 2.91 4.30
N LEU A 130 4.14 2.51 3.96
CA LEU A 130 4.84 3.02 2.79
C LEU A 130 4.18 2.58 1.48
N VAL A 131 3.67 1.35 1.40
CA VAL A 131 2.86 0.88 0.26
C VAL A 131 1.62 1.75 0.07
N GLU A 132 0.85 2.00 1.13
CA GLU A 132 -0.37 2.83 1.06
C GLU A 132 -0.06 4.31 0.78
N TYR A 133 1.06 4.82 1.30
CA TYR A 133 1.54 6.18 1.06
C TYR A 133 1.93 6.42 -0.41
N LEU A 134 2.68 5.47 -1.01
CA LEU A 134 3.16 5.57 -2.39
C LEU A 134 2.13 5.13 -3.43
N ARG A 135 1.12 4.34 -3.05
CA ARG A 135 0.08 3.87 -3.98
C ARG A 135 -0.60 5.00 -4.77
N PRO A 136 -1.09 6.09 -4.15
CA PRO A 136 -1.61 7.25 -4.88
C PRO A 136 -0.66 7.82 -5.96
N LEU A 137 0.65 7.81 -5.70
CA LEU A 137 1.67 8.31 -6.62
C LEU A 137 1.77 7.40 -7.85
N LEU A 138 1.95 6.10 -7.63
CA LEU A 138 2.10 5.11 -8.71
C LEU A 138 0.76 4.80 -9.43
N GLN A 139 -0.36 5.22 -8.84
CA GLN A 139 -1.66 5.28 -9.51
C GLN A 139 -1.91 6.59 -10.28
N VAL A 140 -0.93 7.49 -10.34
CA VAL A 140 -0.98 8.76 -11.10
C VAL A 140 -2.17 9.63 -10.67
N ARG A 141 -2.39 9.77 -9.36
CA ARG A 141 -3.46 10.65 -8.84
C ARG A 141 -3.17 12.14 -8.99
N LEU A 142 -1.93 12.50 -9.29
CA LEU A 142 -1.51 13.86 -9.60
C LEU A 142 -0.60 13.85 -10.84
N VAL A 143 -0.61 14.97 -11.58
CA VAL A 143 0.32 15.23 -12.67
C VAL A 143 0.89 16.63 -12.50
N CYS A 144 2.22 16.73 -12.54
CA CYS A 144 2.95 17.98 -12.44
C CYS A 144 2.85 18.75 -13.76
N SER A 145 2.39 20.00 -13.69
CA SER A 145 2.25 20.88 -14.86
C SER A 145 3.50 21.72 -15.15
N SER A 146 4.44 21.81 -14.20
CA SER A 146 5.61 22.68 -14.30
C SER A 146 6.77 22.19 -13.44
N THR A 147 7.99 22.65 -13.73
CA THR A 147 9.18 22.44 -12.89
C THR A 147 8.97 22.90 -11.46
N LYS A 148 8.31 24.05 -11.26
CA LYS A 148 7.97 24.54 -9.92
C LYS A 148 7.06 23.58 -9.16
N MET A 149 6.05 23.01 -9.85
CA MET A 149 5.17 22.00 -9.23
C MET A 149 5.92 20.71 -8.92
N ARG A 150 6.80 20.25 -9.82
CA ARG A 150 7.69 19.10 -9.59
C ARG A 150 8.52 19.27 -8.32
N GLY A 151 9.16 20.43 -8.15
CA GLY A 151 9.92 20.76 -6.94
C GLY A 151 9.08 20.74 -5.67
N LYS A 152 7.85 21.30 -5.70
CA LYS A 152 6.94 21.26 -4.55
C LYS A 152 6.50 19.84 -4.18
N VAL A 153 6.16 19.02 -5.17
CA VAL A 153 5.76 17.62 -4.94
C VAL A 153 6.93 16.82 -4.38
N ALA A 154 8.13 16.96 -4.95
CA ALA A 154 9.32 16.28 -4.49
C ALA A 154 9.70 16.68 -3.05
N ALA A 155 9.71 17.98 -2.73
CA ALA A 155 9.98 18.47 -1.38
C ALA A 155 8.96 17.92 -0.37
N ARG A 156 7.66 17.97 -0.71
CA ARG A 156 6.60 17.43 0.16
C ARG A 156 6.76 15.93 0.40
N LEU A 157 7.08 15.16 -0.65
CA LEU A 157 7.36 13.74 -0.54
C LEU A 157 8.53 13.46 0.39
N GLN A 158 9.62 14.21 0.27
CA GLN A 158 10.80 14.05 1.12
C GLN A 158 10.49 14.41 2.58
N ASP A 159 9.74 15.47 2.84
CA ASP A 159 9.37 15.89 4.20
C ASP A 159 8.47 14.87 4.89
N GLU A 160 7.43 14.39 4.21
CA GLU A 160 6.53 13.35 4.72
C GLU A 160 7.26 12.00 4.86
N GLY A 161 8.13 11.65 3.89
CA GLY A 161 8.96 10.45 3.95
C GLY A 161 9.94 10.45 5.14
N ARG A 162 10.55 11.60 5.44
CA ARG A 162 11.44 11.79 6.59
C ARG A 162 10.68 11.60 7.91
N GLN A 163 9.48 12.17 8.04
CA GLN A 163 8.65 12.01 9.23
C GLN A 163 8.24 10.54 9.45
N LEU A 164 7.90 9.81 8.38
CA LEU A 164 7.62 8.37 8.48
C LEU A 164 8.87 7.59 8.92
N GLN A 165 10.04 7.90 8.34
CA GLN A 165 11.31 7.29 8.74
C GLN A 165 11.61 7.52 10.23
N GLU A 166 11.45 8.76 10.71
CA GLU A 166 11.67 9.12 12.11
C GLU A 166 10.70 8.38 13.04
N LEU A 167 9.41 8.35 12.68
CA LEU A 167 8.38 7.61 13.42
C LEU A 167 8.74 6.13 13.54
N PHE A 168 9.01 5.44 12.41
CA PHE A 168 9.34 4.01 12.44
C PHE A 168 10.70 3.72 13.08
N GLY A 169 11.63 4.68 13.06
CA GLY A 169 12.86 4.64 13.84
C GLY A 169 12.58 4.64 15.35
N GLN A 170 11.70 5.51 15.83
CA GLN A 170 11.27 5.54 17.25
C GLN A 170 10.53 4.26 17.65
N LEU A 171 9.75 3.69 16.74
CA LEU A 171 9.06 2.40 16.94
C LEU A 171 9.99 1.18 16.85
N LYS A 172 11.28 1.39 16.56
CA LYS A 172 12.33 0.35 16.44
C LYS A 172 12.06 -0.66 15.32
N SER A 173 11.48 -0.22 14.22
CA SER A 173 11.38 -1.02 12.99
C SER A 173 12.77 -1.42 12.49
N THR A 174 12.93 -2.67 12.03
CA THR A 174 14.15 -3.11 11.34
C THR A 174 14.07 -3.04 9.83
N SER A 175 12.92 -2.65 9.26
CA SER A 175 12.74 -2.43 7.82
C SER A 175 13.31 -1.09 7.32
N SER A 176 14.49 -0.66 7.80
CA SER A 176 15.08 0.65 7.46
C SER A 176 15.47 0.79 5.99
N TRP A 177 15.66 -0.32 5.27
CA TRP A 177 15.90 -0.34 3.83
C TRP A 177 14.77 0.31 3.02
N LEU A 178 13.53 0.30 3.54
CA LEU A 178 12.38 0.94 2.91
C LEU A 178 12.48 2.47 2.88
N ASN A 179 13.28 3.06 3.78
CA ASN A 179 13.39 4.52 3.92
C ASN A 179 13.94 5.20 2.66
N ALA A 180 14.67 4.46 1.82
CA ALA A 180 15.21 4.97 0.56
C ALA A 180 14.16 5.13 -0.56
N ALA A 181 13.01 4.44 -0.47
CA ALA A 181 12.02 4.42 -1.55
C ALA A 181 11.45 5.82 -1.86
N VAL A 182 11.03 6.57 -0.84
CA VAL A 182 10.42 7.90 -1.03
C VAL A 182 11.44 8.92 -1.57
N PRO A 183 12.68 9.02 -1.03
CA PRO A 183 13.73 9.85 -1.61
C PRO A 183 13.99 9.61 -3.09
N HIS A 184 14.16 8.35 -3.53
CA HIS A 184 14.41 8.06 -4.96
C HIS A 184 13.26 8.54 -5.86
N LEU A 185 12.01 8.27 -5.47
CA LEU A 185 10.85 8.69 -6.25
C LEU A 185 10.74 10.22 -6.31
N ALA A 186 11.01 10.92 -5.20
CA ALA A 186 11.02 12.37 -5.16
C ALA A 186 12.13 12.95 -6.05
N GLU A 187 13.30 12.32 -6.06
CA GLU A 187 14.45 12.76 -6.85
C GLU A 187 14.18 12.62 -8.35
N ILE A 188 13.61 11.49 -8.80
CA ILE A 188 13.17 11.30 -10.18
C ILE A 188 12.12 12.35 -10.61
N LEU A 189 11.28 12.85 -9.70
CA LEU A 189 10.34 13.94 -10.02
C LEU A 189 11.08 15.29 -10.16
N ARG A 190 12.12 15.52 -9.37
CA ARG A 190 12.83 16.80 -9.23
C ARG A 190 13.86 17.05 -10.33
N LEU A 191 14.66 16.05 -10.70
CA LEU A 191 15.76 16.15 -11.66
C LEU A 191 15.32 16.80 -12.99
N GLU A 192 16.19 17.40 -13.77
CA GLU A 192 15.78 18.12 -15.00
C GLU A 192 16.22 17.41 -16.28
N ASP A 193 17.46 16.97 -16.32
CA ASP A 193 18.12 16.35 -17.46
C ASP A 193 17.90 14.82 -17.51
N THR A 194 17.84 14.26 -18.72
CA THR A 194 17.65 12.83 -18.95
C THR A 194 18.73 11.95 -18.29
N PRO A 195 20.03 12.26 -18.41
CA PRO A 195 21.08 11.42 -17.84
C PRO A 195 20.97 11.28 -16.32
N SER A 196 20.68 12.37 -15.60
CA SER A 196 20.49 12.29 -14.15
C SER A 196 19.27 11.45 -13.77
N ILE A 197 18.16 11.57 -14.53
CA ILE A 197 16.98 10.73 -14.29
C ILE A 197 17.29 9.25 -14.54
N GLN A 198 18.02 8.94 -15.61
CA GLN A 198 18.45 7.59 -15.93
C GLN A 198 19.33 7.01 -14.82
N MET A 199 20.27 7.80 -14.30
CA MET A 199 21.11 7.41 -13.18
C MET A 199 20.29 7.09 -11.92
N GLU A 200 19.38 7.98 -11.54
CA GLU A 200 18.53 7.78 -10.36
C GLU A 200 17.58 6.58 -10.52
N VAL A 201 17.06 6.34 -11.72
CA VAL A 201 16.28 5.13 -12.04
C VAL A 201 17.14 3.88 -11.90
N GLY A 202 18.41 3.92 -12.33
CA GLY A 202 19.34 2.81 -12.15
C GLY A 202 19.61 2.51 -10.68
N VAL A 203 19.82 3.54 -9.86
CA VAL A 203 19.97 3.40 -8.41
C VAL A 203 18.70 2.82 -7.77
N LEU A 204 17.53 3.33 -8.15
CA LEU A 204 16.24 2.82 -7.66
C LEU A 204 16.05 1.33 -7.96
N VAL A 205 16.35 0.88 -9.18
CA VAL A 205 16.21 -0.54 -9.55
C VAL A 205 17.19 -1.42 -8.78
N ARG A 206 18.43 -0.96 -8.58
CA ARG A 206 19.41 -1.70 -7.78
C ARG A 206 18.98 -1.84 -6.32
N ASP A 207 18.49 -0.76 -5.72
CA ASP A 207 18.09 -0.75 -4.30
C ASP A 207 16.72 -1.45 -4.11
N PHE A 208 15.88 -1.48 -5.15
CA PHE A 208 14.58 -2.14 -5.19
C PHE A 208 14.41 -2.97 -6.48
N PRO A 209 14.95 -4.20 -6.51
CA PRO A 209 15.00 -5.02 -7.72
C PRO A 209 13.65 -5.60 -8.15
N ASP A 210 12.58 -5.35 -7.39
CA ASP A 210 11.20 -5.65 -7.77
C ASP A 210 10.50 -4.47 -8.47
N VAL A 211 11.21 -3.35 -8.67
CA VAL A 211 10.79 -2.26 -9.56
C VAL A 211 10.71 -2.80 -10.99
N ARG A 212 9.57 -2.56 -11.63
CA ARG A 212 9.30 -2.89 -13.03
C ARG A 212 9.05 -1.62 -13.81
N ARG A 213 9.19 -1.72 -15.13
CA ARG A 213 8.92 -0.62 -16.09
C ARG A 213 7.62 0.15 -15.80
N LYS A 214 6.55 -0.54 -15.39
CA LYS A 214 5.25 0.08 -15.05
C LYS A 214 5.32 1.10 -13.90
N HIS A 215 6.17 0.89 -12.89
CA HIS A 215 6.30 1.83 -11.77
C HIS A 215 7.00 3.10 -12.21
N VAL A 216 8.10 2.97 -12.99
CA VAL A 216 8.83 4.10 -13.55
C VAL A 216 7.96 4.87 -14.55
N ALA A 217 7.22 4.17 -15.42
CA ALA A 217 6.29 4.79 -16.35
C ALA A 217 5.23 5.65 -15.65
N ALA A 218 4.60 5.12 -14.59
CA ALA A 218 3.65 5.87 -13.78
C ALA A 218 4.28 7.11 -13.14
N LEU A 219 5.52 7.02 -12.65
CA LEU A 219 6.23 8.16 -12.09
C LEU A 219 6.55 9.23 -13.14
N LEU A 220 6.91 8.82 -14.36
CA LEU A 220 7.09 9.73 -15.50
C LEU A 220 5.77 10.40 -15.93
N ASP A 221 4.64 9.72 -15.79
CA ASP A 221 3.32 10.30 -15.99
C ASP A 221 2.99 11.35 -14.92
N VAL A 222 3.26 11.05 -13.65
CA VAL A 222 3.16 12.04 -12.56
C VAL A 222 4.06 13.24 -12.83
N ARG A 223 5.27 13.03 -13.31
CA ARG A 223 6.21 14.10 -13.68
C ARG A 223 5.69 14.99 -14.81
N GLY A 224 4.77 14.49 -15.64
CA GLY A 224 4.27 15.18 -16.82
C GLY A 224 5.19 15.04 -18.05
N LEU A 225 6.03 14.01 -18.10
CA LEU A 225 6.97 13.79 -19.21
C LEU A 225 6.24 13.27 -20.46
N ARG A 226 6.02 14.18 -21.42
CA ARG A 226 5.29 13.86 -22.67
C ARG A 226 6.18 13.47 -23.85
N ALA A 227 7.44 13.89 -23.85
CA ALA A 227 8.39 13.60 -24.92
C ALA A 227 8.68 12.09 -25.00
N GLN A 228 8.21 11.45 -26.08
CA GLN A 228 8.26 9.98 -26.18
C GLN A 228 9.68 9.45 -26.31
N ALA A 229 10.56 10.10 -27.06
CA ALA A 229 11.96 9.68 -27.20
C ALA A 229 12.66 9.64 -25.82
N GLN A 230 12.64 10.76 -25.09
CA GLN A 230 13.18 10.87 -23.74
C GLN A 230 12.56 9.85 -22.77
N ARG A 231 11.24 9.62 -22.87
CA ARG A 231 10.55 8.63 -22.05
C ARG A 231 11.07 7.21 -22.33
N GLN A 232 11.26 6.83 -23.60
CA GLN A 232 11.77 5.51 -23.95
C GLN A 232 13.22 5.32 -23.52
N GLU A 233 14.05 6.36 -23.63
CA GLU A 233 15.45 6.35 -23.14
C GLU A 233 15.51 6.08 -21.62
N ILE A 234 14.64 6.69 -20.82
CA ILE A 234 14.59 6.45 -19.38
C ILE A 234 14.09 5.04 -19.07
N LEU A 235 13.03 4.59 -19.76
CA LEU A 235 12.47 3.24 -19.54
C LEU A 235 13.36 2.12 -20.06
N ALA A 236 14.32 2.40 -20.95
CA ALA A 236 15.30 1.45 -21.42
C ALA A 236 16.24 0.99 -20.29
N VAL A 237 16.62 1.89 -19.38
CA VAL A 237 17.48 1.58 -18.22
C VAL A 237 16.91 0.42 -17.40
N VAL A 238 15.61 0.45 -17.12
CA VAL A 238 14.95 -0.63 -16.36
C VAL A 238 15.01 -1.95 -17.12
N LYS A 239 14.81 -1.92 -18.43
CA LYS A 239 14.85 -3.12 -19.28
C LYS A 239 16.26 -3.71 -19.32
N ASP A 240 17.29 -2.88 -19.44
CA ASP A 240 18.67 -3.33 -19.53
C ASP A 240 19.13 -3.97 -18.20
N LEU A 241 18.71 -3.41 -17.07
CA LEU A 241 18.98 -3.97 -15.74
C LEU A 241 18.16 -5.26 -15.48
N GLU A 242 16.89 -5.31 -15.88
CA GLU A 242 16.06 -6.54 -15.82
C GLU A 242 16.70 -7.70 -16.58
N LEU A 243 17.37 -7.42 -17.71
CA LEU A 243 18.09 -8.43 -18.50
C LEU A 243 19.41 -8.87 -17.85
N SER A 244 20.07 -7.97 -17.10
CA SER A 244 21.34 -8.25 -16.43
C SER A 244 21.17 -8.99 -15.09
N GLU A 245 20.04 -8.83 -14.41
CA GLU A 245 19.79 -9.38 -13.07
C GLU A 245 19.00 -10.71 -13.08
N ALA A 246 18.70 -11.27 -14.26
CA ALA A 246 17.92 -12.50 -14.43
C ALA A 246 18.52 -13.76 -13.74
N GLU A 247 19.70 -13.67 -13.14
CA GLU A 247 20.40 -14.77 -12.48
C GLU A 247 20.31 -14.76 -10.93
N ALA A 248 19.79 -13.71 -10.29
CA ALA A 248 19.71 -13.63 -8.83
C ALA A 248 18.28 -13.86 -8.31
N PRO A 249 18.01 -14.94 -7.54
CA PRO A 249 16.69 -15.14 -6.94
C PRO A 249 16.44 -14.08 -5.88
N LEU A 250 15.48 -13.18 -6.13
CA LEU A 250 15.04 -12.21 -5.14
C LEU A 250 14.48 -12.94 -3.92
N CYS A 251 15.02 -12.64 -2.73
CA CYS A 251 14.42 -13.08 -1.49
C CYS A 251 13.01 -12.45 -1.41
N ARG A 252 11.95 -13.26 -1.34
CA ARG A 252 10.54 -12.80 -1.28
C ARG A 252 10.30 -11.73 -0.20
N GLU A 253 11.16 -11.67 0.80
CA GLU A 253 11.12 -10.72 1.91
C GLU A 253 11.37 -9.26 1.49
N GLN A 254 11.94 -8.99 0.30
CA GLN A 254 12.20 -7.62 -0.20
C GLN A 254 11.25 -7.14 -1.31
N ALA A 255 10.13 -7.83 -1.56
CA ALA A 255 9.17 -7.45 -2.60
C ALA A 255 8.27 -6.24 -2.22
N PHE A 256 8.82 -5.03 -2.17
CA PHE A 256 8.09 -3.81 -1.83
C PHE A 256 7.25 -3.23 -2.98
N PHE A 257 7.84 -2.95 -4.14
CA PHE A 257 7.13 -2.37 -5.28
C PHE A 257 6.13 -3.34 -5.92
N ALA A 258 6.34 -4.65 -5.81
CA ALA A 258 5.41 -5.66 -6.29
C ALA A 258 4.02 -5.57 -5.63
N GLU A 259 3.95 -5.04 -4.41
CA GLU A 259 2.71 -4.82 -3.64
C GLU A 259 1.99 -3.52 -4.02
N ILE A 260 2.67 -2.61 -4.72
CA ILE A 260 2.09 -1.32 -5.10
C ILE A 260 1.49 -1.42 -6.50
N PRO A 261 0.15 -1.33 -6.64
CA PRO A 261 -0.47 -1.34 -7.97
C PRO A 261 -0.10 -0.07 -8.74
N ALA A 262 0.68 -0.20 -9.82
CA ALA A 262 0.90 0.86 -10.80
C ALA A 262 -0.22 0.92 -11.84
N THR A 263 -0.49 2.12 -12.35
CA THR A 263 -1.33 2.29 -13.55
C THR A 263 -0.76 1.49 -14.72
N ARG A 264 -1.65 0.84 -15.48
CA ARG A 264 -1.24 0.17 -16.72
C ARG A 264 -0.86 1.23 -17.75
N GLU A 265 0.29 1.04 -18.41
CA GLU A 265 0.68 1.87 -19.54
C GLU A 265 -0.44 1.88 -20.59
N VAL A 266 -0.97 3.05 -20.92
CA VAL A 266 -1.81 3.23 -22.10
C VAL A 266 -0.85 3.24 -23.30
N ARG A 267 -0.81 2.14 -24.05
CA ARG A 267 -0.06 2.08 -25.30
C ARG A 267 -0.74 3.01 -26.31
N CYS A 268 -0.22 4.21 -26.47
CA CYS A 268 -0.56 5.03 -27.62
C CYS A 268 0.11 4.40 -28.84
N PHE A 269 -0.67 3.66 -29.64
CA PHE A 269 -0.19 3.18 -30.94
C PHE A 269 0.15 4.40 -31.81
N PRO A 270 1.38 4.51 -32.35
CA PRO A 270 1.73 5.50 -33.35
C PRO A 270 1.20 5.03 -34.70
N GLY A 271 -0.12 4.89 -34.81
CA GLY A 271 -0.81 4.66 -36.06
C GLY A 271 -1.73 5.84 -36.28
N ALA A 272 -1.40 6.71 -37.23
CA ALA A 272 -2.42 7.58 -37.81
C ALA A 272 -3.53 6.65 -38.32
N LEU A 273 -4.68 6.62 -37.64
CA LEU A 273 -5.86 5.98 -38.16
C LEU A 273 -6.10 6.60 -39.54
N PRO A 274 -6.14 5.82 -40.64
CA PRO A 274 -6.50 6.38 -41.93
C PRO A 274 -7.88 7.01 -41.77
N ARG A 275 -8.00 8.27 -42.19
CA ARG A 275 -9.30 8.96 -42.27
C ARG A 275 -10.20 8.13 -43.18
N LEU A 276 -11.08 7.33 -42.60
CA LEU A 276 -12.14 6.66 -43.33
C LEU A 276 -13.19 7.72 -43.70
N PRO A 277 -13.66 7.74 -44.96
CA PRO A 277 -14.75 8.64 -45.36
C PRO A 277 -16.04 8.28 -44.61
N PRO A 278 -16.93 9.26 -44.39
CA PRO A 278 -18.16 9.04 -43.63
C PRO A 278 -19.12 8.17 -44.43
N ALA A 279 -19.21 6.89 -44.10
CA ALA A 279 -20.27 6.01 -44.53
C ALA A 279 -21.00 5.47 -43.29
N HIS A 280 -22.22 5.99 -43.09
CA HIS A 280 -23.33 5.47 -42.30
C HIS A 280 -23.03 5.00 -40.86
N LEU A 281 -23.32 5.91 -39.93
CA LEU A 281 -23.59 5.62 -38.52
C LEU A 281 -24.77 4.66 -38.38
N ALA A 282 -24.48 3.39 -38.11
CA ALA A 282 -25.33 2.51 -37.31
C ALA A 282 -24.48 1.36 -36.76
N CYS A 283 -24.81 0.95 -35.54
CA CYS A 283 -24.35 -0.23 -34.80
C CYS A 283 -23.15 -0.08 -33.85
N LEU A 284 -23.51 -0.18 -32.56
CA LEU A 284 -22.75 -0.66 -31.40
C LEU A 284 -21.78 0.39 -30.82
N GLY A 285 -22.10 1.13 -29.75
CA GLY A 285 -22.87 0.71 -28.58
C GLY A 285 -22.02 -0.23 -27.73
N TRP A 286 -21.55 0.28 -26.57
CA TRP A 286 -20.79 -0.35 -25.47
C TRP A 286 -19.28 -0.05 -25.60
N LEU A 287 -18.62 0.73 -24.73
CA LEU A 287 -18.76 0.89 -23.29
C LEU A 287 -18.59 2.36 -22.88
N ARG A 288 -19.61 2.91 -22.22
CA ARG A 288 -19.55 4.24 -21.60
C ARG A 288 -19.28 4.09 -20.11
N TRP A 289 -18.23 4.79 -19.68
CA TRP A 289 -17.86 5.08 -18.30
C TRP A 289 -18.96 5.92 -17.61
N GLY A 290 -19.25 5.65 -16.34
CA GLY A 290 -19.64 6.69 -15.39
C GLY A 290 -21.02 6.59 -14.75
N CYS A 291 -21.03 6.09 -13.51
CA CYS A 291 -21.70 6.57 -12.30
C CYS A 291 -22.86 7.56 -12.39
N LEU A 292 -23.94 7.33 -11.64
CA LEU A 292 -24.43 8.15 -10.51
C LEU A 292 -25.72 7.53 -9.93
N GLY A 293 -25.85 7.59 -8.60
CA GLY A 293 -26.95 6.98 -7.82
C GLY A 293 -28.32 7.64 -8.01
N PRO A 294 -29.37 7.11 -7.35
CA PRO A 294 -30.75 7.44 -7.65
C PRO A 294 -31.24 8.68 -6.87
N ALA A 295 -32.20 9.39 -7.46
CA ALA A 295 -33.07 10.36 -6.80
C ALA A 295 -34.42 10.42 -7.57
N PRO A 296 -35.46 11.01 -6.99
CA PRO A 296 -36.56 10.40 -6.25
C PRO A 296 -37.82 10.16 -7.13
N ASP A 297 -38.63 9.15 -6.80
CA ASP A 297 -39.92 8.94 -7.47
C ASP A 297 -40.97 9.94 -6.97
N ALA A 298 -41.46 10.75 -7.91
CA ALA A 298 -42.67 11.56 -7.78
C ALA A 298 -43.91 10.68 -7.95
N GLY A 299 -44.96 11.02 -7.19
CA GLY A 299 -46.11 10.17 -6.93
C GLY A 299 -46.96 9.75 -8.14
N GLN A 300 -47.51 8.53 -8.02
CA GLN A 300 -48.61 8.03 -8.84
C GLN A 300 -49.96 8.56 -8.31
N PRO A 301 -50.91 8.90 -9.19
CA PRO A 301 -52.29 9.19 -8.80
C PRO A 301 -53.11 7.90 -8.58
N GLN A 302 -53.87 7.87 -7.50
CA GLN A 302 -54.86 6.81 -7.19
C GLN A 302 -56.15 6.97 -8.02
N PRO A 303 -56.86 5.86 -8.34
CA PRO A 303 -58.20 5.92 -8.92
C PRO A 303 -59.31 5.80 -7.86
N GLY A 304 -60.23 6.77 -7.90
CA GLY A 304 -61.68 6.73 -7.65
C GLY A 304 -62.29 5.88 -6.54
N GLU A 305 -62.83 6.54 -5.51
CA GLU A 305 -63.95 6.06 -4.70
C GLU A 305 -65.30 6.31 -5.41
N PRO A 306 -66.34 5.47 -5.19
CA PRO A 306 -67.72 5.83 -5.45
C PRO A 306 -68.43 6.34 -4.18
N GLU A 307 -69.24 7.38 -4.35
CA GLU A 307 -70.19 7.92 -3.37
C GLU A 307 -71.23 6.88 -2.92
N ALA A 308 -71.58 6.89 -1.62
CA ALA A 308 -72.89 6.48 -1.14
C ALA A 308 -73.35 7.42 -0.01
N GLN A 309 -74.58 7.90 -0.18
CA GLN A 309 -75.27 8.91 0.61
C GLN A 309 -76.00 8.33 1.84
N VAL A 310 -76.36 9.25 2.74
CA VAL A 310 -77.30 9.24 3.88
C VAL A 310 -76.68 8.94 5.25
#